data_AF-A0A1F4VGU5-F1
#
_entry.id   AF-A0A1F4VGU5-F1
#
_cell.length_a   1.000
_cell.length_b   1.000
_cell.length_c   1.000
_cell.angle_alpha   90.00
_cell.angle_beta   90.00
_cell.angle_gamma   90.00
#
_symmetry.space_group_name_H-M   'P 1'
#
loop_
_entity.id
_entity.type
_entity.pdbx_description
1 polymer ?
#
loop_
_entity_poly.entity_id
_entity_poly.type
_entity_poly.pdbx_seq_one_letter_code
_entity_poly.pdbx_strand_id
1 'polypeptide(L)'
;MGKILNLLGKFLATILSIPFIPLATASIILFSLSLVLFTPATYKYVLDSQKIYEKLPAIVADQFETQRNYIPKDVSEEGESGAPPFLKSIDQAGWELIITDLLPPDVLKAQLEEMLDQLGFAINFGNPNVKLSLAKIKEHILSGAGTQAYLDFARSQPPCTQEQLATWGENITALPTCRPPEEILTQFAPAIQEELVSVIAPLGNEVDLSQSMGENIKIATAVRWGTTAAPLLPALLLVLTAFAGARTIRGRYLWSGILLLIPGLAGIAGAFFILPNAHWAWETYGASQIPSYYSLLLVNTGLDLGFALLGVAAVAIGVAFGLVTFLGSFLIVKAISSNR
;
A
#
# COMPACT_ATOMS: atom_id res chain seq x y z
N MET A 1 -48.73 24.06 28.86
CA MET A 1 -47.34 24.21 28.36
C MET A 1 -46.55 22.90 28.28
N GLY A 2 -46.49 22.07 29.34
CA GLY A 2 -45.61 20.87 29.38
C GLY A 2 -45.83 19.83 28.27
N LYS A 3 -47.08 19.58 27.83
CA LYS A 3 -47.38 18.65 26.73
C LYS A 3 -46.83 19.11 25.37
N ILE A 4 -46.92 20.40 25.08
CA ILE A 4 -46.43 21.00 23.82
C ILE A 4 -44.90 20.92 23.77
N LEU A 5 -44.22 21.28 24.86
CA LEU A 5 -42.76 21.16 24.96
C LEU A 5 -42.28 19.70 24.83
N ASN A 6 -43.04 18.73 25.34
CA ASN A 6 -42.73 17.30 25.18
C ASN A 6 -42.91 16.84 23.73
N LEU A 7 -43.99 17.28 23.07
CA LEU A 7 -44.24 16.95 21.67
C LEU A 7 -43.18 17.57 20.76
N LEU A 8 -42.78 18.82 21.00
CA LEU A 8 -41.71 19.49 20.28
C LEU A 8 -40.35 18.79 20.47
N GLY A 9 -40.02 18.40 21.71
CA GLY A 9 -38.77 17.68 21.99
C GLY A 9 -38.69 16.32 21.29
N LYS A 10 -39.79 15.57 21.27
CA LYS A 10 -39.89 14.30 20.51
C LYS A 10 -39.75 14.51 19.02
N PHE A 11 -40.43 15.52 18.47
CA PHE A 11 -40.34 15.86 17.06
C PHE A 11 -38.91 16.22 16.66
N LEU A 12 -38.24 17.06 17.45
CA LEU A 12 -36.84 17.44 17.22
C LEU A 12 -35.90 16.23 17.31
N ALA A 13 -36.08 15.37 18.32
CA ALA A 13 -35.28 14.15 18.47
C ALA A 13 -35.44 13.20 17.28
N THR A 14 -36.67 13.02 16.77
CA THR A 14 -36.91 12.21 15.57
C THR A 14 -36.19 12.81 14.35
N ILE A 15 -36.30 14.11 14.12
CA ILE A 15 -35.61 14.77 12.99
C ILE A 15 -34.09 14.60 13.10
N LEU A 16 -33.52 14.79 14.29
CA LEU A 16 -32.08 14.65 14.50
C LEU A 16 -31.59 13.19 14.43
N SER A 17 -32.48 12.21 14.69
CA SER A 17 -32.13 10.79 14.63
C SER A 17 -31.97 10.24 13.21
N ILE A 18 -32.70 10.82 12.24
CA ILE A 18 -32.65 10.38 10.84
C ILE A 18 -31.25 10.53 10.23
N PRO A 19 -30.58 11.70 10.30
CA PRO A 19 -29.22 11.84 9.78
C PRO A 19 -28.17 11.18 10.69
N PHE A 20 -28.48 10.91 11.96
CA PHE A 20 -27.54 10.26 12.89
C PHE A 20 -27.11 8.89 12.36
N ILE A 21 -28.04 8.06 11.89
CA ILE A 21 -27.72 6.68 11.45
C ILE A 21 -26.67 6.66 10.32
N PRO A 22 -26.88 7.29 9.16
CA PRO A 22 -25.88 7.28 8.09
C PRO A 22 -24.58 8.00 8.48
N LEU A 23 -24.65 9.08 9.27
CA LEU A 23 -23.45 9.78 9.73
C LEU A 23 -22.62 8.94 10.69
N ALA A 24 -23.25 8.26 11.64
CA ALA A 24 -22.58 7.36 12.57
C ALA A 24 -21.91 6.22 11.81
N THR A 25 -22.64 5.54 10.91
CA THR A 25 -22.09 4.46 10.07
C THR A 25 -20.90 4.93 9.25
N ALA A 26 -21.03 6.05 8.51
CA ALA A 26 -19.93 6.59 7.71
C ALA A 26 -18.74 6.99 8.58
N SER A 27 -18.97 7.64 9.74
CA SER A 27 -17.91 8.07 10.64
C SER A 27 -17.11 6.90 11.22
N ILE A 28 -17.78 5.79 11.58
CA ILE A 28 -17.13 4.60 12.13
C ILE A 28 -16.28 3.94 11.05
N ILE A 29 -16.78 3.84 9.81
CA ILE A 29 -16.02 3.32 8.67
C ILE A 29 -14.79 4.19 8.42
N LEU A 30 -14.98 5.51 8.26
CA LEU A 30 -13.89 6.45 7.97
C LEU A 30 -12.84 6.47 9.08
N PHE A 31 -13.26 6.47 10.34
CA PHE A 31 -12.34 6.41 11.48
C PHE A 31 -11.58 5.08 11.53
N SER A 32 -12.25 3.95 11.29
CA SER A 32 -11.58 2.65 11.28
C SER A 32 -10.58 2.54 10.11
N LEU A 33 -10.97 3.04 8.93
CA LEU A 33 -10.07 3.13 7.78
C LEU A 33 -8.87 4.04 8.07
N SER A 34 -9.06 5.16 8.78
CA SER A 34 -7.94 6.05 9.10
C SER A 34 -6.92 5.40 10.04
N LEU A 35 -7.39 4.59 11.00
CA LEU A 35 -6.52 3.83 11.90
C LEU A 35 -5.73 2.73 11.17
N VAL A 36 -6.30 2.15 10.11
CA VAL A 36 -5.67 1.05 9.37
C VAL A 36 -4.79 1.57 8.23
N LEU A 37 -5.32 2.41 7.35
CA LEU A 37 -4.69 2.87 6.11
C LEU A 37 -3.63 3.96 6.30
N PHE A 38 -3.62 4.67 7.43
CA PHE A 38 -2.59 5.67 7.72
C PHE A 38 -1.60 5.21 8.80
N THR A 39 -1.52 3.90 9.03
CA THR A 39 -0.57 3.30 9.98
C THR A 39 0.44 2.45 9.23
N PRO A 40 1.73 2.83 9.22
CA PRO A 40 2.78 2.07 8.54
C PRO A 40 2.83 0.60 8.96
N ALA A 41 2.60 0.32 10.24
CA ALA A 41 2.61 -1.04 10.78
C ALA A 41 1.62 -1.98 10.05
N THR A 42 0.47 -1.47 9.58
CA THR A 42 -0.48 -2.25 8.79
C THR A 42 0.15 -2.72 7.48
N TYR A 43 0.81 -1.83 6.76
CA TYR A 43 1.46 -2.15 5.48
C TYR A 43 2.61 -3.12 5.68
N LYS A 44 3.44 -2.91 6.71
CA LYS A 44 4.53 -3.84 7.05
C LYS A 44 4.01 -5.25 7.35
N TYR A 45 2.96 -5.34 8.17
CA TYR A 45 2.30 -6.61 8.48
C TYR A 45 1.75 -7.29 7.23
N VAL A 46 1.08 -6.55 6.34
CA VAL A 46 0.52 -7.14 5.12
C VAL A 46 1.62 -7.56 4.14
N LEU A 47 2.66 -6.74 3.94
CA LEU A 47 3.80 -7.08 3.08
C LEU A 47 4.53 -8.34 3.57
N ASP A 48 4.71 -8.48 4.88
CA ASP A 48 5.35 -9.65 5.50
C ASP A 48 4.44 -10.90 5.39
N SER A 49 3.16 -10.78 5.75
CA SER A 49 2.21 -11.89 5.69
C SER A 49 1.98 -12.43 4.27
N GLN A 50 2.04 -11.56 3.26
CA GLN A 50 1.92 -11.93 1.84
C GLN A 50 3.26 -12.34 1.21
N LYS A 51 4.36 -12.32 1.99
CA LYS A 51 5.73 -12.63 1.56
C LYS A 51 6.17 -11.78 0.37
N ILE A 52 5.77 -10.51 0.34
CA ILE A 52 6.03 -9.62 -0.79
C ILE A 52 7.52 -9.41 -1.00
N TYR A 53 8.29 -9.30 0.10
CA TYR A 53 9.74 -9.16 0.04
C TYR A 53 10.41 -10.37 -0.64
N GLU A 54 9.90 -11.59 -0.44
CA GLU A 54 10.39 -12.81 -1.08
C GLU A 54 10.00 -12.87 -2.56
N LYS A 55 8.81 -12.36 -2.92
CA LYS A 55 8.28 -12.39 -4.29
C LYS A 55 8.76 -11.25 -5.17
N LEU A 56 9.32 -10.18 -4.58
CA LEU A 56 9.61 -8.94 -5.31
C LEU A 56 10.59 -9.14 -6.48
N PRO A 57 11.69 -9.92 -6.34
CA PRO A 57 12.58 -10.18 -7.47
C PRO A 57 11.86 -10.82 -8.66
N ALA A 58 11.03 -11.84 -8.43
CA ALA A 58 10.24 -12.49 -9.46
C ALA A 58 9.22 -11.53 -10.11
N ILE A 59 8.56 -10.69 -9.30
CA ILE A 59 7.59 -9.68 -9.79
C ILE A 59 8.28 -8.68 -10.72
N VAL A 60 9.44 -8.17 -10.30
CA VAL A 60 10.20 -7.18 -11.09
C VAL A 60 10.73 -7.82 -12.38
N ALA A 61 11.25 -9.05 -12.32
CA ALA A 61 11.70 -9.79 -13.50
C ALA A 61 10.56 -10.03 -14.52
N ASP A 62 9.39 -10.47 -14.04
CA ASP A 62 8.19 -10.68 -14.86
C ASP A 62 7.68 -9.37 -15.49
N GLN A 63 7.76 -8.26 -14.76
CA GLN A 63 7.41 -6.94 -15.28
C GLN A 63 8.39 -6.47 -16.36
N PHE A 64 9.70 -6.70 -16.20
CA PHE A 64 10.69 -6.38 -17.23
C PHE A 64 10.46 -7.19 -18.51
N GLU A 65 10.17 -8.48 -18.39
CA GLU A 65 9.84 -9.29 -19.56
C GLU A 65 8.56 -8.82 -20.26
N THR A 66 7.53 -8.49 -19.49
CA THR A 66 6.27 -7.96 -20.03
C THR A 66 6.51 -6.67 -20.79
N GLN A 67 7.30 -5.74 -20.23
CA GLN A 67 7.65 -4.48 -20.91
C GLN A 67 8.53 -4.70 -22.13
N ARG A 68 9.43 -5.68 -22.10
CA ARG A 68 10.27 -6.05 -23.26
C ARG A 68 9.42 -6.48 -24.46
N ASN A 69 8.38 -7.26 -24.20
CA ASN A 69 7.50 -7.82 -25.23
C ASN A 69 6.36 -6.86 -25.62
N TYR A 70 6.17 -5.77 -24.87
CA TYR A 70 5.13 -4.80 -25.15
C TYR A 70 5.55 -3.87 -26.30
N ILE A 71 4.88 -4.00 -27.44
CA ILE A 71 4.96 -3.07 -28.56
C ILE A 71 3.80 -2.07 -28.42
N PRO A 72 4.04 -0.78 -28.14
CA PRO A 72 2.98 0.20 -28.09
C PRO A 72 2.29 0.27 -29.45
N LYS A 73 0.95 0.25 -29.48
CA LYS A 73 0.17 0.28 -30.73
C LYS A 73 0.37 1.55 -31.57
N ASP A 74 0.90 2.62 -30.96
CA ASP A 74 0.99 3.95 -31.56
C ASP A 74 2.43 4.35 -31.97
N VAL A 75 3.43 3.47 -31.78
CA VAL A 75 4.79 3.75 -32.25
C VAL A 75 5.00 3.10 -33.61
N SER A 76 4.94 3.94 -34.65
CA SER A 76 5.32 3.63 -36.02
C SER A 76 6.76 3.11 -36.10
N GLU A 77 7.00 2.14 -36.98
CA GLU A 77 8.20 1.30 -37.18
C GLU A 77 9.56 2.02 -37.38
N GLU A 78 9.67 3.34 -37.20
CA GLU A 78 10.86 4.12 -37.59
C GLU A 78 11.57 4.88 -36.45
N GLY A 79 11.18 4.70 -35.18
CA GLY A 79 11.88 5.29 -34.04
C GLY A 79 12.30 4.24 -33.03
N GLU A 80 13.56 4.27 -32.58
CA GLU A 80 14.19 3.42 -31.54
C GLU A 80 13.49 3.48 -30.16
N SER A 81 12.17 3.30 -30.07
CA SER A 81 11.46 3.13 -28.80
C SER A 81 11.47 1.65 -28.45
N GLY A 82 12.57 1.18 -27.90
CA GLY A 82 12.69 -0.15 -27.34
C GLY A 82 13.68 -0.15 -26.19
N ALA A 83 13.49 -1.08 -25.26
CA ALA A 83 14.52 -1.37 -24.26
C ALA A 83 15.88 -1.54 -24.96
N PRO A 84 16.97 -0.96 -24.42
CA PRO A 84 18.31 -1.14 -24.97
C PRO A 84 18.61 -2.60 -25.32
N PRO A 85 19.37 -2.89 -26.39
CA PRO A 85 19.60 -4.27 -26.85
C PRO A 85 20.08 -5.24 -25.76
N PHE A 86 20.86 -4.75 -24.80
CA PHE A 86 21.33 -5.56 -23.67
C PHE A 86 20.22 -5.97 -22.70
N LEU A 87 19.15 -5.18 -22.52
CA LEU A 87 18.00 -5.59 -21.70
C LEU A 87 17.16 -6.66 -22.42
N LYS A 88 17.25 -6.72 -23.75
CA LYS A 88 16.52 -7.70 -24.56
C LYS A 88 17.15 -9.10 -24.48
N SER A 89 18.47 -9.19 -24.28
CA SER A 89 19.21 -10.46 -24.24
C SER A 89 19.05 -11.23 -22.92
N ILE A 90 18.55 -10.58 -21.87
CA ILE A 90 18.32 -11.20 -20.56
C ILE A 90 16.91 -11.79 -20.54
N ASP A 91 16.81 -13.09 -20.27
CA ASP A 91 15.53 -13.75 -20.03
C ASP A 91 15.01 -13.49 -18.61
N GLN A 92 13.80 -13.96 -18.31
CA GLN A 92 13.17 -13.74 -17.00
C GLN A 92 14.01 -14.32 -15.85
N ALA A 93 14.53 -15.53 -16.03
CA ALA A 93 15.35 -16.21 -15.02
C ALA A 93 16.66 -15.44 -14.75
N GLY A 94 17.29 -14.92 -15.80
CA GLY A 94 18.45 -14.04 -15.69
C GLY A 94 18.12 -12.77 -14.90
N TRP A 95 17.00 -12.11 -15.18
CA TRP A 95 16.55 -10.95 -14.43
C TRP A 95 16.29 -11.26 -12.95
N GLU A 96 15.59 -12.36 -12.67
CA GLU A 96 15.26 -12.76 -11.31
C GLU A 96 16.52 -13.02 -10.49
N LEU A 97 17.52 -13.69 -11.07
CA LEU A 97 18.81 -13.94 -10.41
C LEU A 97 19.55 -12.64 -10.12
N ILE A 98 19.68 -11.76 -11.12
CA ILE A 98 20.33 -10.44 -10.96
C ILE A 98 19.65 -9.61 -9.87
N ILE A 99 18.31 -9.54 -9.90
CA ILE A 99 17.56 -8.73 -8.94
C ILE A 99 17.67 -9.32 -7.54
N THR A 100 17.65 -10.65 -7.40
CA THR A 100 17.80 -11.33 -6.10
C THR A 100 19.17 -11.06 -5.49
N ASP A 101 20.24 -11.08 -6.30
CA ASP A 101 21.60 -10.84 -5.81
C ASP A 101 21.85 -9.36 -5.48
N LEU A 102 21.32 -8.44 -6.30
CA LEU A 102 21.48 -7.00 -6.11
C LEU A 102 20.57 -6.42 -5.02
N LEU A 103 19.38 -6.99 -4.84
CA LEU A 103 18.36 -6.52 -3.91
C LEU A 103 17.82 -7.70 -3.10
N PRO A 104 18.62 -8.24 -2.17
CA PRO A 104 18.16 -9.35 -1.35
C PRO A 104 16.98 -8.89 -0.48
N PRO A 105 16.06 -9.82 -0.13
CA PRO A 105 14.79 -9.47 0.51
C PRO A 105 14.92 -8.66 1.81
N ASP A 106 16.00 -8.85 2.56
CA ASP A 106 16.28 -8.14 3.82
C ASP A 106 16.69 -6.68 3.61
N VAL A 107 17.53 -6.39 2.61
CA VAL A 107 17.93 -5.03 2.25
C VAL A 107 16.71 -4.26 1.73
N LEU A 108 15.94 -4.88 0.84
CA LEU A 108 14.71 -4.32 0.30
C LEU A 108 13.68 -4.07 1.40
N LYS A 109 13.49 -5.05 2.31
CA LYS A 109 12.59 -4.91 3.46
C LYS A 109 12.97 -3.73 4.32
N ALA A 110 14.24 -3.61 4.69
CA ALA A 110 14.70 -2.51 5.53
C ALA A 110 14.43 -1.14 4.91
N GLN A 111 14.67 -0.97 3.61
CA GLN A 111 14.43 0.31 2.92
C GLN A 111 12.95 0.62 2.72
N LEU A 112 12.16 -0.37 2.30
CA LEU A 112 10.73 -0.17 2.09
C LEU A 112 10.04 0.16 3.42
N GLU A 113 10.41 -0.53 4.50
CA GLU A 113 9.88 -0.26 5.84
C GLU A 113 10.27 1.13 6.37
N GLU A 114 11.51 1.57 6.14
CA GLU A 114 11.95 2.92 6.49
C GLU A 114 11.16 3.98 5.71
N MET A 115 10.97 3.77 4.40
CA MET A 115 10.15 4.64 3.57
C MET A 115 8.70 4.71 4.06
N LEU A 116 8.10 3.57 4.44
CA LEU A 116 6.75 3.52 4.99
C LEU A 116 6.64 4.26 6.32
N ASP A 117 7.64 4.17 7.19
CA ASP A 117 7.67 4.91 8.45
C ASP A 117 7.78 6.41 8.22
N GLN A 118 8.65 6.85 7.31
CA GLN A 118 8.77 8.26 6.93
C GLN A 118 7.47 8.78 6.31
N LEU A 119 6.83 8.01 5.43
CA LEU A 119 5.54 8.38 4.83
C LEU A 119 4.43 8.46 5.88
N GLY A 120 4.38 7.52 6.82
CA GLY A 120 3.44 7.58 7.94
C GLY A 120 3.66 8.81 8.80
N PHE A 121 4.92 9.11 9.15
CA PHE A 121 5.27 10.32 9.88
C PHE A 121 4.84 11.57 9.11
N ALA A 122 5.10 11.61 7.81
CA ALA A 122 4.73 12.70 6.93
C ALA A 122 3.22 12.97 6.91
N ILE A 123 2.41 11.91 6.75
CA ILE A 123 0.94 12.01 6.75
C ILE A 123 0.38 12.38 8.13
N ASN A 124 1.02 11.93 9.21
CA ASN A 124 0.51 12.14 10.57
C ASN A 124 0.77 13.57 11.07
N PHE A 125 1.91 14.14 10.68
CA PHE A 125 2.37 15.43 11.18
C PHE A 125 2.38 16.53 10.10
N GLY A 126 2.00 16.22 8.85
CA GLY A 126 1.97 17.18 7.75
C GLY A 126 3.36 17.63 7.29
N ASN A 127 4.39 16.79 7.48
CA ASN A 127 5.75 17.08 7.06
C ASN A 127 6.05 16.36 5.74
N PRO A 128 6.17 17.05 4.59
CA PRO A 128 6.34 16.39 3.30
C PRO A 128 7.73 15.77 3.08
N ASN A 129 8.67 15.89 4.03
CA ASN A 129 10.04 15.41 3.90
C ASN A 129 10.11 13.88 3.93
N VAL A 130 9.98 13.25 2.76
CA VAL A 130 10.15 11.81 2.57
C VAL A 130 11.38 11.58 1.71
N LYS A 131 12.37 10.90 2.27
CA LYS A 131 13.66 10.62 1.65
C LYS A 131 13.89 9.11 1.61
N LEU A 132 14.08 8.57 0.41
CA LEU A 132 14.48 7.18 0.27
C LEU A 132 16.00 7.08 0.38
N SER A 133 16.50 6.47 1.45
CA SER A 133 17.93 6.20 1.59
C SER A 133 18.34 5.08 0.65
N LEU A 134 19.24 5.40 -0.29
CA LEU A 134 19.92 4.45 -1.17
C LEU A 134 21.20 3.90 -0.55
N ALA A 135 21.61 4.37 0.63
CA ALA A 135 22.90 4.03 1.22
C ALA A 135 23.12 2.52 1.34
N LYS A 136 22.13 1.77 1.82
CA LYS A 136 22.22 0.30 1.95
C LYS A 136 22.26 -0.44 0.62
N ILE A 137 21.44 -0.02 -0.36
CA ILE A 137 21.54 -0.56 -1.73
C ILE A 137 22.93 -0.31 -2.29
N LYS A 138 23.42 0.93 -2.20
CA LYS A 138 24.74 1.31 -2.73
C LYS A 138 25.84 0.51 -2.04
N GLU A 139 25.81 0.41 -0.71
CA GLU A 139 26.78 -0.38 0.05
C GLU A 139 26.76 -1.86 -0.38
N HIS A 140 25.58 -2.44 -0.56
CA HIS A 140 25.43 -3.81 -1.03
C HIS A 140 25.96 -4.01 -2.46
N ILE A 141 25.61 -3.12 -3.39
CA ILE A 141 26.10 -3.20 -4.77
C ILE A 141 27.62 -2.96 -4.85
N LEU A 142 28.15 -2.00 -4.08
CA LEU A 142 29.59 -1.70 -4.04
C LEU A 142 30.40 -2.76 -3.27
N SER A 143 29.73 -3.64 -2.54
CA SER A 143 30.36 -4.81 -1.93
C SER A 143 30.72 -5.86 -2.99
N GLY A 144 31.34 -6.96 -2.56
CA GLY A 144 31.60 -8.10 -3.45
C GLY A 144 30.32 -8.68 -4.10
N ALA A 145 29.13 -8.42 -3.54
CA ALA A 145 27.87 -8.91 -4.08
C ALA A 145 27.55 -8.32 -5.47
N GLY A 146 27.79 -7.02 -5.70
CA GLY A 146 27.52 -6.44 -7.02
C GLY A 146 28.49 -6.92 -8.10
N THR A 147 29.77 -7.10 -7.76
CA THR A 147 30.74 -7.74 -8.66
C THR A 147 30.33 -9.18 -8.96
N GLN A 148 29.89 -9.93 -7.94
CA GLN A 148 29.44 -11.30 -8.12
C GLN A 148 28.20 -11.39 -9.01
N ALA A 149 27.21 -10.51 -8.81
CA ALA A 149 26.00 -10.42 -9.64
C ALA A 149 26.35 -10.10 -11.11
N TYR A 150 27.32 -9.22 -11.36
CA TYR A 150 27.82 -8.96 -12.71
C TYR A 150 28.47 -10.21 -13.34
N LEU A 151 29.30 -10.94 -12.57
CA LEU A 151 29.93 -12.16 -13.05
C LEU A 151 28.91 -13.26 -13.34
N ASP A 152 27.91 -13.43 -12.48
CA ASP A 152 26.84 -14.41 -12.68
C ASP A 152 25.95 -14.04 -13.86
N PHE A 153 25.71 -12.74 -14.07
CA PHE A 153 25.11 -12.23 -15.29
C PHE A 153 25.94 -12.59 -16.52
N ALA A 154 27.26 -12.35 -16.51
CA ALA A 154 28.12 -12.68 -17.64
C ALA A 154 28.15 -14.20 -17.92
N ARG A 155 28.05 -15.03 -16.87
CA ARG A 155 28.00 -16.50 -16.98
C ARG A 155 26.68 -17.05 -17.51
N SER A 156 25.58 -16.32 -17.37
CA SER A 156 24.27 -16.72 -17.91
C SER A 156 24.13 -16.46 -19.42
N GLN A 157 25.02 -15.64 -19.99
CA GLN A 157 25.04 -15.33 -21.41
C GLN A 157 25.49 -16.54 -22.29
N PRO A 158 25.12 -16.56 -23.58
CA PRO A 158 25.63 -17.57 -24.52
C PRO A 158 27.14 -17.42 -24.76
N PRO A 159 27.91 -18.50 -25.05
CA PRO A 159 29.36 -18.43 -25.23
C PRO A 159 29.80 -17.39 -26.29
N CYS A 160 30.81 -16.59 -25.98
CA CYS A 160 31.33 -15.58 -26.92
C CYS A 160 32.05 -16.19 -28.13
N THR A 161 31.87 -15.57 -29.30
CA THR A 161 32.78 -15.75 -30.44
C THR A 161 34.06 -14.95 -30.24
N GLN A 162 35.12 -15.24 -31.02
CA GLN A 162 36.37 -14.47 -30.94
C GLN A 162 36.20 -13.00 -31.31
N GLU A 163 35.31 -12.71 -32.26
CA GLU A 163 35.00 -11.33 -32.66
C GLU A 163 34.31 -10.56 -31.53
N GLN A 164 33.38 -11.20 -30.82
CA GLN A 164 32.70 -10.59 -29.67
C GLN A 164 33.66 -10.36 -28.50
N LEU A 165 34.60 -11.28 -28.26
CA LEU A 165 35.64 -11.12 -27.25
C LEU A 165 36.57 -9.95 -27.56
N ALA A 166 36.94 -9.74 -28.84
CA ALA A 166 37.77 -8.62 -29.25
C ALA A 166 37.06 -7.28 -28.98
N THR A 167 35.79 -7.16 -29.40
CA THR A 167 34.98 -5.95 -29.17
C THR A 167 34.75 -5.67 -27.68
N TRP A 168 34.51 -6.70 -26.88
CA TRP A 168 34.34 -6.53 -25.44
C TRP A 168 35.66 -6.14 -24.75
N GLY A 169 36.79 -6.66 -25.21
CA GLY A 169 38.12 -6.28 -24.72
C GLY A 169 38.45 -4.79 -24.91
N GLU A 170 37.88 -4.14 -25.94
CA GLU A 170 38.02 -2.69 -26.15
C GLU A 170 37.21 -1.86 -25.15
N ASN A 171 36.12 -2.43 -24.61
CA ASN A 171 35.25 -1.76 -23.65
C ASN A 171 34.73 -2.75 -22.59
N ILE A 172 35.63 -3.18 -21.72
CA ILE A 172 35.36 -4.18 -20.66
C ILE A 172 34.26 -3.74 -19.67
N THR A 173 33.91 -2.45 -19.67
CA THR A 173 32.87 -1.87 -18.81
C THR A 173 31.47 -2.00 -19.43
N ALA A 174 31.37 -2.31 -20.73
CA ALA A 174 30.11 -2.64 -21.35
C ALA A 174 29.58 -3.97 -20.79
N LEU A 175 28.27 -4.02 -20.51
CA LEU A 175 27.59 -5.27 -20.15
C LEU A 175 27.80 -6.30 -21.27
N PRO A 176 28.38 -7.47 -20.96
CA PRO A 176 28.70 -8.45 -21.97
C PRO A 176 27.41 -9.05 -22.52
N THR A 177 27.32 -9.12 -23.85
CA THR A 177 26.19 -9.77 -24.56
C THR A 177 26.41 -11.27 -24.77
N CYS A 178 27.56 -11.78 -24.32
CA CYS A 178 28.00 -13.16 -24.44
C CYS A 178 28.88 -13.54 -23.23
N ARG A 179 29.10 -14.83 -22.98
CA ARG A 179 29.87 -15.36 -21.86
C ARG A 179 31.35 -15.51 -22.21
N PRO A 180 32.25 -14.72 -21.59
CA PRO A 180 33.70 -14.89 -21.77
C PRO A 180 34.19 -16.17 -21.06
N PRO A 181 35.37 -16.70 -21.45
CA PRO A 181 36.07 -17.73 -20.68
C PRO A 181 36.28 -17.32 -19.20
N GLU A 182 36.24 -18.29 -18.29
CA GLU A 182 36.28 -18.04 -16.84
C GLU A 182 37.62 -17.40 -16.40
N GLU A 183 38.71 -17.72 -17.09
CA GLU A 183 40.02 -17.10 -16.88
C GLU A 183 39.98 -15.60 -17.13
N ILE A 184 39.22 -15.17 -18.14
CA ILE A 184 39.06 -13.76 -18.51
C ILE A 184 38.17 -13.06 -17.48
N LEU A 185 37.04 -13.67 -17.12
CA LEU A 185 36.12 -13.10 -16.12
C LEU A 185 36.79 -12.86 -14.76
N THR A 186 37.59 -13.83 -14.29
CA THR A 186 38.32 -13.70 -13.02
C THR A 186 39.43 -12.66 -13.09
N GLN A 187 40.10 -12.52 -14.23
CA GLN A 187 41.11 -11.48 -14.44
C GLN A 187 40.52 -10.06 -14.42
N PHE A 188 39.31 -9.88 -14.93
CA PHE A 188 38.64 -8.57 -15.02
C PHE A 188 37.78 -8.20 -13.82
N ALA A 189 37.57 -9.11 -12.85
CA ALA A 189 36.77 -8.83 -11.65
C ALA A 189 37.17 -7.54 -10.90
N PRO A 190 38.47 -7.21 -10.72
CA PRO A 190 38.86 -5.95 -10.07
C PRO A 190 38.48 -4.71 -10.89
N ALA A 191 38.58 -4.77 -12.23
CA ALA A 191 38.22 -3.66 -13.10
C ALA A 191 36.70 -3.44 -13.14
N ILE A 192 35.92 -4.53 -13.10
CA ILE A 192 34.45 -4.46 -12.97
C ILE A 192 34.07 -3.79 -11.64
N GLN A 193 34.75 -4.13 -10.54
CA GLN A 193 34.49 -3.51 -9.24
C GLN A 193 34.81 -2.01 -9.25
N GLU A 194 35.95 -1.61 -9.81
CA GLU A 194 36.32 -0.20 -9.93
C GLU A 194 35.30 0.60 -10.75
N GLU A 195 34.80 0.02 -11.85
CA GLU A 195 33.77 0.65 -12.65
C GLU A 195 32.41 0.70 -11.94
N LEU A 196 32.05 -0.34 -11.21
CA LEU A 196 30.82 -0.32 -10.41
C LEU A 196 30.87 0.80 -9.37
N VAL A 197 32.04 1.03 -8.77
CA VAL A 197 32.30 2.19 -7.90
C VAL A 197 32.19 3.50 -8.69
N SER A 198 32.77 3.58 -9.88
CA SER A 198 32.77 4.79 -10.71
C SER A 198 31.35 5.22 -11.13
N VAL A 199 30.48 4.26 -11.44
CA VAL A 199 29.09 4.50 -11.87
C VAL A 199 28.17 4.81 -10.70
N ILE A 200 28.36 4.14 -9.56
CA ILE A 200 27.44 4.25 -8.41
C ILE A 200 27.85 5.37 -7.44
N ALA A 201 29.14 5.66 -7.28
CA ALA A 201 29.60 6.69 -6.36
C ALA A 201 28.96 8.08 -6.62
N PRO A 202 28.79 8.54 -7.88
CA PRO A 202 28.15 9.82 -8.18
C PRO A 202 26.65 9.87 -7.85
N LEU A 203 25.98 8.72 -7.73
CA LEU A 203 24.57 8.69 -7.35
C LEU A 203 24.44 9.23 -5.91
N GLY A 204 23.44 10.07 -5.64
CA GLY A 204 23.16 10.51 -4.27
C GLY A 204 22.86 9.33 -3.34
N ASN A 205 23.11 9.50 -2.03
CA ASN A 205 22.72 8.49 -1.03
C ASN A 205 21.23 8.57 -0.65
N GLU A 206 20.53 9.61 -1.11
CA GLU A 206 19.14 9.85 -0.81
C GLU A 206 18.43 10.28 -2.10
N VAL A 207 17.22 9.80 -2.28
CA VAL A 207 16.27 10.34 -3.27
C VAL A 207 15.21 11.10 -2.51
N ASP A 208 15.12 12.40 -2.79
CA ASP A 208 14.09 13.25 -2.20
C ASP A 208 12.76 13.07 -2.96
N LEU A 209 11.80 12.41 -2.32
CA LEU A 209 10.46 12.18 -2.87
C LEU A 209 9.49 13.32 -2.51
N SER A 210 9.92 14.30 -1.73
CA SER A 210 9.07 15.35 -1.16
C SER A 210 8.42 16.21 -2.25
N GLN A 211 9.12 16.45 -3.37
CA GLN A 211 8.56 17.24 -4.48
C GLN A 211 7.46 16.47 -5.22
N SER A 212 7.65 15.17 -5.45
CA SER A 212 6.68 14.31 -6.12
C SER A 212 5.45 14.03 -5.24
N MET A 213 5.66 13.87 -3.94
CA MET A 213 4.62 13.47 -2.99
C MET A 213 4.00 14.63 -2.21
N GLY A 214 4.56 15.84 -2.27
CA GLY A 214 4.23 16.93 -1.35
C GLY A 214 2.75 17.34 -1.36
N GLU A 215 2.11 17.38 -2.54
CA GLU A 215 0.67 17.65 -2.65
C GLU A 215 -0.17 16.49 -2.12
N ASN A 216 0.18 15.25 -2.50
CA ASN A 216 -0.50 14.05 -2.05
C ASN A 216 -0.40 13.88 -0.51
N ILE A 217 0.74 14.22 0.10
CA ILE A 217 0.93 14.19 1.56
C ILE A 217 0.02 15.22 2.23
N LYS A 218 -0.13 16.43 1.69
CA LYS A 218 -1.05 17.45 2.24
C LYS A 218 -2.49 16.97 2.19
N ILE A 219 -2.92 16.39 1.07
CA ILE A 219 -4.27 15.82 0.90
C ILE A 219 -4.47 14.66 1.88
N ALA A 220 -3.53 13.71 1.94
CA ALA A 220 -3.59 12.57 2.85
C ALA A 220 -3.63 13.01 4.32
N THR A 221 -2.85 14.03 4.70
CA THR A 221 -2.88 14.63 6.03
C THR A 221 -4.25 15.22 6.34
N ALA A 222 -4.82 16.01 5.43
CA ALA A 222 -6.16 16.58 5.60
C ALA A 222 -7.24 15.49 5.71
N VAL A 223 -7.17 14.45 4.88
CA VAL A 223 -8.06 13.29 4.92
C VAL A 223 -7.91 12.57 6.25
N ARG A 224 -6.68 12.32 6.74
CA ARG A 224 -6.45 11.70 8.05
C ARG A 224 -7.09 12.50 9.18
N TRP A 225 -6.89 13.82 9.22
CA TRP A 225 -7.50 14.66 10.25
C TRP A 225 -9.03 14.68 10.15
N GLY A 226 -9.58 14.83 8.94
CA GLY A 226 -11.04 14.83 8.72
C GLY A 226 -11.69 13.50 9.12
N THR A 227 -11.10 12.37 8.73
CA THR A 227 -11.59 11.02 9.08
C THR A 227 -11.42 10.70 10.56
N THR A 228 -10.34 11.16 11.19
CA THR A 228 -10.12 11.00 12.64
C THR A 228 -11.13 11.84 13.46
N ALA A 229 -11.49 13.02 12.97
CA ALA A 229 -12.49 13.89 13.61
C ALA A 229 -13.94 13.50 13.29
N ALA A 230 -14.17 12.63 12.28
CA ALA A 230 -15.49 12.26 11.81
C ALA A 230 -16.47 11.79 12.91
N PRO A 231 -16.04 11.03 13.96
CA PRO A 231 -16.94 10.60 15.04
C PRO A 231 -17.51 11.73 15.91
N LEU A 232 -16.93 12.94 15.88
CA LEU A 232 -17.38 14.06 16.72
C LEU A 232 -18.78 14.55 16.34
N LEU A 233 -19.10 14.59 15.04
CA LEU A 233 -20.40 15.03 14.54
C LEU A 233 -21.55 14.10 14.98
N PRO A 234 -21.50 12.77 14.75
CA PRO A 234 -22.53 11.88 15.25
C PRO A 234 -22.56 11.84 16.78
N ALA A 235 -21.42 11.97 17.48
CA ALA A 235 -21.42 12.09 18.94
C ALA A 235 -22.21 13.33 19.41
N LEU A 236 -22.04 14.48 18.76
CA LEU A 236 -22.82 15.68 19.03
C LEU A 236 -24.31 15.46 18.77
N LEU A 237 -24.67 14.85 17.64
CA LEU A 237 -26.06 14.51 17.31
C LEU A 237 -26.67 13.53 18.32
N LEU A 238 -25.91 12.55 18.80
CA LEU A 238 -26.35 11.60 19.83
C LEU A 238 -26.66 12.32 21.16
N VAL A 239 -25.84 13.28 21.55
CA VAL A 239 -26.07 14.10 22.73
C VAL A 239 -27.33 14.96 22.53
N LEU A 240 -27.43 15.67 21.42
CA LEU A 240 -28.58 16.54 21.13
C LEU A 240 -29.90 15.75 21.08
N THR A 241 -29.91 14.58 20.42
CA THR A 241 -31.07 13.68 20.38
C THR A 241 -31.45 13.17 21.77
N ALA A 242 -30.48 12.76 22.59
CA ALA A 242 -30.73 12.30 23.95
C ALA A 242 -31.38 13.39 24.81
N PHE A 243 -30.87 14.62 24.76
CA PHE A 243 -31.40 15.74 25.54
C PHE A 243 -32.77 16.23 25.04
N ALA A 244 -33.00 16.24 23.72
CA ALA A 244 -34.28 16.65 23.14
C ALA A 244 -35.39 15.59 23.34
N GLY A 245 -35.05 14.32 23.17
CA GLY A 245 -36.03 13.22 23.13
C GLY A 245 -36.53 12.76 24.49
N ALA A 246 -35.76 13.00 25.56
CA ALA A 246 -36.09 12.49 26.88
C ALA A 246 -35.74 13.46 28.01
N ARG A 247 -36.76 13.74 28.84
CA ARG A 247 -36.59 14.49 30.10
C ARG A 247 -36.03 13.63 31.23
N THR A 248 -36.26 12.32 31.18
CA THR A 248 -35.77 11.38 32.20
C THR A 248 -34.46 10.73 31.76
N ILE A 249 -33.57 10.47 32.72
CA ILE A 249 -32.29 9.77 32.47
C ILE A 249 -32.53 8.43 31.78
N ARG A 250 -33.58 7.69 32.20
CA ARG A 250 -34.04 6.46 31.55
C ARG A 250 -34.31 6.64 30.05
N GLY A 251 -35.08 7.66 29.69
CA GLY A 251 -35.38 7.91 28.29
C GLY A 251 -34.12 8.25 27.49
N ARG A 252 -33.17 8.99 28.08
CA ARG A 252 -31.89 9.31 27.42
C ARG A 252 -31.10 8.04 27.10
N TYR A 253 -30.97 7.13 28.07
CA TYR A 253 -30.30 5.84 27.85
C TYR A 253 -31.00 4.98 26.81
N LEU A 254 -32.35 4.92 26.83
CA LEU A 254 -33.09 4.12 25.85
C LEU A 254 -32.91 4.67 24.42
N TRP A 255 -33.05 5.99 24.24
CA TRP A 255 -32.89 6.64 22.93
C TRP A 255 -31.46 6.50 22.40
N SER A 256 -30.45 6.82 23.22
CA SER A 256 -29.05 6.65 22.81
C SER A 256 -28.72 5.19 22.52
N GLY A 257 -29.27 4.26 23.32
CA GLY A 257 -29.07 2.83 23.12
C GLY A 257 -29.61 2.34 21.78
N ILE A 258 -30.85 2.70 21.43
CA ILE A 258 -31.46 2.35 20.13
C ILE A 258 -30.68 2.98 18.97
N LEU A 259 -30.31 4.26 19.10
CA LEU A 259 -29.57 4.96 18.06
C LEU A 259 -28.20 4.34 17.80
N LEU A 260 -27.50 3.84 18.83
CA LEU A 260 -26.22 3.13 18.64
C LEU A 260 -26.42 1.69 18.13
N LEU A 261 -27.47 0.99 18.56
CA LEU A 261 -27.69 -0.41 18.21
C LEU A 261 -27.94 -0.62 16.71
N ILE A 262 -28.73 0.25 16.08
CA ILE A 262 -29.09 0.14 14.65
C ILE A 262 -27.85 0.21 13.72
N PRO A 263 -27.04 1.29 13.73
CA PRO A 263 -25.83 1.36 12.91
C PRO A 263 -24.79 0.32 13.34
N GLY A 264 -24.74 -0.04 14.63
CA GLY A 264 -23.92 -1.14 15.14
C GLY A 264 -24.20 -2.45 14.41
N LEU A 265 -25.44 -2.94 14.45
CA LEU A 265 -25.84 -4.19 13.80
C LEU A 265 -25.69 -4.11 12.27
N ALA A 266 -26.11 -3.01 11.66
CA ALA A 266 -25.98 -2.80 10.22
C ALA A 266 -24.51 -2.82 9.78
N GLY A 267 -23.63 -2.20 10.56
CA GLY A 267 -22.20 -2.15 10.28
C GLY A 267 -21.47 -3.48 10.46
N ILE A 268 -21.86 -4.30 11.45
CA ILE A 268 -21.34 -5.68 11.58
C ILE A 268 -21.71 -6.49 10.34
N ALA A 269 -22.98 -6.44 9.91
CA ALA A 269 -23.43 -7.11 8.70
C ALA A 269 -22.64 -6.60 7.49
N GLY A 270 -22.51 -5.28 7.34
CA GLY A 270 -21.71 -4.66 6.28
C GLY A 270 -20.27 -5.15 6.26
N ALA A 271 -19.59 -5.18 7.40
CA ALA A 271 -18.20 -5.62 7.53
C ALA A 271 -18.00 -7.06 7.06
N PHE A 272 -18.94 -7.96 7.39
CA PHE A 272 -18.91 -9.35 6.93
C PHE A 272 -18.97 -9.47 5.40
N PHE A 273 -19.68 -8.56 4.74
CA PHE A 273 -19.86 -8.56 3.30
C PHE A 273 -18.81 -7.74 2.53
N ILE A 274 -17.85 -7.05 3.19
CA ILE A 274 -16.86 -6.21 2.49
C ILE A 274 -16.01 -7.05 1.52
N LEU A 275 -15.40 -8.15 1.99
CA LEU A 275 -14.48 -8.95 1.18
C LEU A 275 -15.17 -9.66 0.00
N PRO A 276 -16.31 -10.37 0.18
CA PRO A 276 -17.00 -11.01 -0.94
C PRO A 276 -17.44 -10.01 -2.01
N ASN A 277 -17.95 -8.84 -1.60
CA ASN A 277 -18.36 -7.80 -2.55
C ASN A 277 -17.16 -7.16 -3.25
N ALA A 278 -16.03 -7.00 -2.57
CA ALA A 278 -14.83 -6.46 -3.19
C ALA A 278 -14.26 -7.42 -4.25
N HIS A 279 -14.26 -8.72 -3.97
CA HIS A 279 -13.85 -9.73 -4.96
C HIS A 279 -14.77 -9.72 -6.18
N TRP A 280 -16.09 -9.77 -5.95
CA TRP A 280 -17.08 -9.70 -7.03
C TRP A 280 -16.95 -8.41 -7.85
N ALA A 281 -16.77 -7.25 -7.19
CA ALA A 281 -16.61 -5.96 -7.86
C ALA A 281 -15.32 -5.90 -8.69
N TRP A 282 -14.24 -6.49 -8.18
CA TRP A 282 -12.99 -6.59 -8.91
C TRP A 282 -13.14 -7.43 -10.19
N GLU A 283 -13.71 -8.63 -10.08
CA GLU A 283 -13.93 -9.51 -11.24
C GLU A 283 -14.86 -8.88 -12.28
N THR A 284 -15.90 -8.18 -11.81
CA THR A 284 -16.92 -7.60 -12.71
C THR A 284 -16.44 -6.32 -13.39
N TYR A 285 -15.72 -5.46 -12.66
CA TYR A 285 -15.38 -4.12 -13.15
C TYR A 285 -13.88 -3.88 -13.26
N GLY A 286 -13.12 -4.26 -12.23
CA GLY A 286 -11.70 -3.94 -12.10
C GLY A 286 -10.82 -4.66 -13.12
N ALA A 287 -11.05 -5.95 -13.35
CA ALA A 287 -10.24 -6.78 -14.24
C ALA A 287 -10.16 -6.22 -15.67
N SER A 288 -11.23 -5.58 -16.13
CA SER A 288 -11.31 -5.00 -17.48
C SER A 288 -10.46 -3.73 -17.69
N GLN A 289 -10.09 -3.05 -16.60
CA GLN A 289 -9.44 -1.73 -16.65
C GLN A 289 -7.91 -1.82 -16.59
N ILE A 290 -7.36 -3.02 -16.37
CA ILE A 290 -5.92 -3.18 -16.21
C ILE A 290 -5.25 -3.05 -17.57
N PRO A 291 -4.32 -2.10 -17.72
CA PRO A 291 -3.54 -2.01 -18.93
C PRO A 291 -2.69 -3.27 -19.15
N SER A 292 -2.62 -3.73 -20.39
CA SER A 292 -1.88 -4.94 -20.77
C SER A 292 -0.35 -4.82 -20.65
N TYR A 293 0.19 -3.66 -20.26
CA TYR A 293 1.62 -3.45 -20.03
C TYR A 293 2.06 -3.83 -18.60
N TYR A 294 1.11 -4.15 -17.72
CA TYR A 294 1.40 -4.75 -16.43
C TYR A 294 1.41 -6.27 -16.53
N SER A 295 2.36 -6.89 -15.88
CA SER A 295 2.45 -8.34 -15.82
C SER A 295 1.35 -8.93 -14.95
N LEU A 296 0.89 -10.14 -15.29
CA LEU A 296 -0.17 -10.80 -14.53
C LEU A 296 0.26 -11.07 -13.07
N LEU A 297 1.55 -11.36 -12.85
CA LEU A 297 2.09 -11.58 -11.50
C LEU A 297 2.05 -10.30 -10.66
N LEU A 298 2.42 -9.15 -11.24
CA LEU A 298 2.37 -7.86 -10.57
C LEU A 298 0.93 -7.50 -10.21
N VAL A 299 0.00 -7.70 -11.14
CA VAL A 299 -1.42 -7.46 -10.95
C VAL A 299 -1.99 -8.33 -9.83
N ASN A 300 -1.79 -9.65 -9.91
CA ASN A 300 -2.30 -10.58 -8.91
C ASN A 300 -1.70 -10.30 -7.53
N THR A 301 -0.41 -10.01 -7.45
CA THR A 301 0.24 -9.66 -6.18
C THR A 301 -0.32 -8.35 -5.61
N GLY A 302 -0.53 -7.34 -6.47
CA GLY A 302 -1.13 -6.08 -6.05
C GLY A 302 -2.56 -6.27 -5.53
N LEU A 303 -3.32 -7.18 -6.12
CA LEU A 303 -4.67 -7.52 -5.66
C LEU A 303 -4.67 -8.28 -4.34
N ASP A 304 -3.80 -9.29 -4.20
CA ASP A 304 -3.65 -10.02 -2.95
C ASP A 304 -3.28 -9.08 -1.80
N LEU A 305 -2.37 -8.12 -2.07
CA LEU A 305 -2.02 -7.06 -1.12
C LEU A 305 -3.23 -6.17 -0.79
N GLY A 306 -3.98 -5.74 -1.81
CA GLY A 306 -5.17 -4.91 -1.65
C GLY A 306 -6.26 -5.61 -0.83
N PHE A 307 -6.54 -6.89 -1.11
CA PHE A 307 -7.51 -7.69 -0.35
C PHE A 307 -7.04 -7.97 1.07
N ALA A 308 -5.75 -8.19 1.29
CA ALA A 308 -5.20 -8.36 2.63
C ALA A 308 -5.35 -7.06 3.46
N LEU A 309 -5.04 -5.89 2.89
CA LEU A 309 -5.29 -4.59 3.54
C LEU A 309 -6.79 -4.38 3.82
N LEU A 310 -7.64 -4.70 2.86
CA LEU A 310 -9.09 -4.60 3.02
C LEU A 310 -9.61 -5.57 4.09
N GLY A 311 -9.00 -6.74 4.25
CA GLY A 311 -9.32 -7.70 5.29
C GLY A 311 -9.01 -7.14 6.68
N VAL A 312 -7.83 -6.54 6.87
CA VAL A 312 -7.48 -5.87 8.13
C VAL A 312 -8.45 -4.72 8.43
N ALA A 313 -8.80 -3.93 7.41
CA ALA A 313 -9.79 -2.86 7.53
C ALA A 313 -11.18 -3.39 7.90
N ALA A 314 -11.65 -4.46 7.26
CA ALA A 314 -12.96 -5.07 7.52
C ALA A 314 -13.06 -5.60 8.96
N VAL A 315 -11.98 -6.21 9.48
CA VAL A 315 -11.91 -6.63 10.88
C VAL A 315 -11.98 -5.44 11.82
N ALA A 316 -11.20 -4.38 11.58
CA ALA A 316 -11.22 -3.17 12.40
C ALA A 316 -12.61 -2.51 12.42
N ILE A 317 -13.26 -2.40 11.25
CA ILE A 317 -14.62 -1.89 11.09
C ILE A 317 -15.61 -2.77 11.87
N GLY A 318 -15.53 -4.09 11.72
CA GLY A 318 -16.39 -5.04 12.42
C GLY A 318 -16.27 -4.93 13.95
N VAL A 319 -15.04 -4.81 14.46
CA VAL A 319 -14.77 -4.60 15.90
C VAL A 319 -15.37 -3.27 16.37
N ALA A 320 -15.19 -2.17 15.62
CA ALA A 320 -15.72 -0.87 15.99
C ALA A 320 -17.26 -0.88 16.07
N PHE A 321 -17.93 -1.47 15.07
CA PHE A 321 -19.39 -1.64 15.10
C PHE A 321 -19.85 -2.62 16.19
N GLY A 322 -19.05 -3.65 16.51
CA GLY A 322 -19.26 -4.54 17.64
C GLY A 322 -19.28 -3.79 18.97
N LEU A 323 -18.31 -2.91 19.20
CA LEU A 323 -18.25 -2.06 20.40
C LEU A 323 -19.44 -1.10 20.49
N VAL A 324 -19.85 -0.50 19.37
CA VAL A 324 -21.03 0.38 19.31
C VAL A 324 -22.32 -0.38 19.60
N THR A 325 -22.47 -1.59 19.06
CA THR A 325 -23.60 -2.49 19.33
C THR A 325 -23.67 -2.88 20.81
N PHE A 326 -22.51 -3.22 21.39
CA PHE A 326 -22.39 -3.57 22.80
C PHE A 326 -22.76 -2.39 23.70
N LEU A 327 -22.23 -1.20 23.41
CA LEU A 327 -22.57 0.02 24.14
C LEU A 327 -24.07 0.34 24.04
N GLY A 328 -24.65 0.25 22.85
CA GLY A 328 -26.08 0.46 22.64
C GLY A 328 -26.94 -0.50 23.46
N SER A 329 -26.60 -1.79 23.44
CA SER A 329 -27.27 -2.83 24.23
C SER A 329 -27.17 -2.56 25.73
N PHE A 330 -25.98 -2.18 26.22
CA PHE A 330 -25.75 -1.85 27.62
C PHE A 330 -26.62 -0.67 28.09
N LEU A 331 -26.74 0.39 27.28
CA LEU A 331 -27.58 1.54 27.60
C LEU A 331 -29.07 1.16 27.67
N ILE A 332 -29.55 0.27 26.80
CA ILE A 332 -30.92 -0.24 26.84
C ILE A 332 -31.17 -1.02 28.14
N VAL A 333 -30.27 -1.93 28.51
CA VAL A 333 -30.36 -2.70 29.77
C VAL A 333 -30.36 -1.78 30.98
N LYS A 334 -29.52 -0.73 30.98
CA LYS A 334 -29.49 0.29 32.04
C LYS A 334 -30.79 1.08 32.12
N ALA A 335 -31.41 1.41 30.98
CA ALA A 335 -32.70 2.08 30.94
C ALA A 335 -33.83 1.21 31.51
N ILE A 336 -33.79 -0.12 31.31
CA ILE A 336 -34.78 -1.06 31.83
C ILE A 336 -34.61 -1.25 33.35
N SER A 337 -33.37 -1.39 33.82
CA SER A 337 -33.06 -1.64 35.25
C SER A 337 -33.32 -0.44 36.16
N SER A 338 -33.18 0.80 35.66
CA SER A 338 -33.48 2.04 36.40
C SER A 338 -34.94 2.20 36.85
N ASN A 339 -35.82 1.22 36.57
CA ASN A 339 -37.23 1.21 36.97
C ASN A 339 -37.51 0.36 38.23
N ARG A 340 -36.50 -0.33 38.74
CA ARG A 340 -36.53 -1.01 40.05
C ARG A 340 -35.82 -0.13 41.07
#